data_AF-A0A2U0BLC3-F1
#
_entry.id   AF-A0A2U0BLC3-F1
#
_cell.length_a   1.000
_cell.length_b   1.000
_cell.length_c   1.000
_cell.angle_alpha   90.00
_cell.angle_beta   90.00
_cell.angle_gamma   90.00
#
_symmetry.space_group_name_H-M   'P 1'
#
loop_
_entity.id
_entity.type
_entity.pdbx_description
1 polymer ?
#
loop_
_entity_poly.entity_id
_entity_poly.type
_entity_poly.pdbx_seq_one_letter_code
_entity_poly.pdbx_strand_id
1 'polypeptide(L)'
;MTPFETFDGVLNVHVAWDSSRDMPSGMTVREFDRRADRLVAILPHAAALAAAGRLRDGSDHAGPEAHPYDASVLHVWELYRMERDGLPARIPGLPDAFVSADGIANLIVDAVSDLSDAASAARAAGWPLLRVWMRGETDPLPYRFLLVRP
;
A
#
# COMPACT_ATOMS: atom_id res chain seq x y z
N MET A 1 10.97 16.26 12.40
CA MET A 1 11.20 14.90 11.87
C MET A 1 11.27 13.93 13.03
N THR A 2 10.44 12.89 13.00
CA THR A 2 10.57 11.76 13.92
C THR A 2 11.74 10.87 13.49
N PRO A 3 12.36 10.09 14.39
CA PRO A 3 13.55 9.29 14.07
C PRO A 3 13.34 8.22 12.97
N PHE A 4 12.09 7.94 12.59
CA PHE A 4 11.73 6.96 11.56
C PHE A 4 11.41 7.59 10.19
N GLU A 5 11.42 8.93 10.11
CA GLU A 5 11.08 9.65 8.89
C GLU A 5 12.33 9.80 8.01
N THR A 6 12.24 9.36 6.75
CA THR A 6 13.34 9.46 5.78
C THR A 6 12.91 10.24 4.56
N PHE A 7 13.80 11.06 4.01
CA PHE A 7 13.56 11.71 2.72
C PHE A 7 13.89 10.73 1.59
N ASP A 8 12.92 10.47 0.72
CA ASP A 8 13.14 9.68 -0.50
C ASP A 8 13.45 10.63 -1.65
N GLY A 9 14.71 10.66 -2.09
CA GLY A 9 15.16 11.59 -3.15
C GLY A 9 14.67 11.25 -4.55
N VAL A 10 14.14 10.04 -4.78
CA VAL A 10 13.54 9.66 -6.07
C VAL A 10 12.10 10.14 -6.12
N LEU A 11 11.37 9.97 -5.02
CA LEU A 11 9.98 10.41 -4.88
C LEU A 11 9.86 11.89 -4.45
N ASN A 12 10.97 12.49 -4.03
CA ASN A 12 11.11 13.89 -3.59
C ASN A 12 10.17 14.26 -2.42
N VAL A 13 9.97 13.33 -1.47
CA VAL A 13 9.07 13.52 -0.31
C VAL A 13 9.62 12.91 0.97
N HIS A 14 9.11 13.38 2.12
CA HIS A 14 9.36 12.75 3.40
C HIS A 14 8.42 11.56 3.63
N VAL A 15 9.00 10.40 3.95
CA VAL A 15 8.30 9.13 4.13
C VAL A 15 8.43 8.71 5.59
N ALA A 16 7.29 8.60 6.27
CA ALA A 16 7.18 8.11 7.64
C ALA A 16 7.16 6.57 7.70
N TRP A 17 6.70 5.90 6.64
CA TRP A 17 6.72 4.43 6.52
C TRP A 17 6.70 4.00 5.06
N ASP A 18 7.48 2.96 4.71
CA ASP A 18 7.60 2.39 3.37
C ASP A 18 7.54 0.86 3.41
N SER A 19 6.49 0.27 2.83
CA SER A 19 6.30 -1.18 2.87
C SER A 19 7.40 -1.98 2.17
N SER A 20 8.22 -1.36 1.32
CA SER A 20 9.37 -2.02 0.68
C SER A 20 10.60 -2.12 1.57
N ARG A 21 10.67 -1.31 2.64
CA ARG A 21 11.80 -1.27 3.59
C ARG A 21 11.45 -1.97 4.90
N ASP A 22 10.20 -1.95 5.28
CA ASP A 22 9.70 -2.44 6.56
C ASP A 22 8.85 -3.71 6.38
N MET A 23 9.49 -4.77 5.89
CA MET A 23 8.85 -6.06 5.63
C MET A 23 8.48 -6.79 6.94
N PRO A 24 7.23 -7.21 7.15
CA PRO A 24 6.89 -8.10 8.26
C PRO A 24 7.71 -9.40 8.19
N SER A 25 8.31 -9.78 9.32
CA SER A 25 9.04 -11.04 9.48
C SER A 25 8.35 -11.96 10.51
N GLY A 26 8.69 -13.25 10.49
CA GLY A 26 8.18 -14.23 11.47
C GLY A 26 6.77 -14.74 11.19
N MET A 27 6.22 -14.53 9.98
CA MET A 27 4.93 -15.12 9.61
C MET A 27 5.11 -16.60 9.26
N THR A 28 4.52 -17.50 10.03
CA THR A 28 4.52 -18.94 9.70
C THR A 28 3.77 -19.19 8.38
N VAL A 29 4.17 -20.21 7.62
CA VAL A 29 3.47 -20.61 6.37
C VAL A 29 1.98 -20.84 6.62
N ARG A 30 1.62 -21.52 7.72
CA ARG A 30 0.21 -21.77 8.08
C ARG A 30 -0.60 -20.47 8.24
N GLU A 31 -0.01 -19.46 8.85
CA GLU A 31 -0.68 -18.17 9.06
C GLU A 31 -0.78 -17.38 7.75
N PHE A 32 0.27 -17.45 6.92
CA PHE A 32 0.26 -16.88 5.58
C PHE A 32 -0.86 -17.49 4.73
N ASP A 33 -0.93 -18.81 4.61
CA ASP A 33 -1.95 -19.51 3.82
C ASP A 33 -3.36 -19.13 4.27
N ARG A 34 -3.60 -19.14 5.59
CA ARG A 34 -4.89 -18.78 6.18
C ARG A 34 -5.31 -17.35 5.81
N ARG A 35 -4.38 -16.40 5.84
CA ARG A 35 -4.63 -14.99 5.51
C ARG A 35 -4.77 -14.78 4.01
N ALA A 36 -3.91 -15.39 3.20
CA ALA A 36 -3.98 -15.35 1.74
C ALA A 36 -5.32 -15.90 1.26
N ASP A 37 -5.75 -17.04 1.79
CA ASP A 37 -7.04 -17.65 1.46
C ASP A 37 -8.22 -16.73 1.79
N ARG A 38 -8.19 -16.14 2.99
CA ARG A 38 -9.23 -15.21 3.41
C ARG A 38 -9.25 -13.97 2.53
N LEU A 39 -8.09 -13.40 2.20
CA LEU A 39 -7.97 -12.23 1.35
C LEU A 39 -8.53 -12.52 -0.05
N VAL A 40 -8.09 -13.60 -0.70
CA VAL A 40 -8.55 -13.99 -2.04
C VAL A 40 -10.07 -14.17 -2.07
N ALA A 41 -10.66 -14.75 -1.03
CA ALA A 41 -12.10 -15.00 -0.96
C ALA A 41 -12.97 -13.73 -0.86
N ILE A 42 -12.41 -12.61 -0.42
CA ILE A 42 -13.16 -11.35 -0.21
C ILE A 42 -12.87 -10.28 -1.26
N LEU A 43 -11.86 -10.49 -2.10
CA LEU A 43 -11.48 -9.53 -3.13
C LEU A 43 -12.45 -9.57 -4.33
N PRO A 44 -12.65 -8.44 -5.04
CA PRO A 44 -13.31 -8.43 -6.34
C PRO A 44 -12.60 -9.36 -7.33
N HIS A 45 -13.36 -9.96 -8.26
CA HIS A 45 -12.88 -11.06 -9.12
C HIS A 45 -11.49 -10.84 -9.75
N ALA A 46 -11.27 -9.69 -10.40
CA ALA A 46 -9.99 -9.39 -11.04
C ALA A 46 -8.81 -9.32 -10.04
N ALA A 47 -9.03 -8.69 -8.88
CA ALA A 47 -8.04 -8.63 -7.82
C ALA A 47 -7.81 -10.00 -7.17
N ALA A 48 -8.87 -10.81 -7.02
CA ALA A 48 -8.76 -12.17 -6.48
C ALA A 48 -7.93 -13.09 -7.39
N LEU A 49 -8.08 -12.99 -8.72
CA LEU A 49 -7.27 -13.74 -9.69
C LEU A 49 -5.79 -13.34 -9.59
N ALA A 50 -5.49 -12.04 -9.61
CA ALA A 50 -4.13 -11.55 -9.46
C ALA A 50 -3.51 -12.00 -8.12
N ALA A 51 -4.30 -11.93 -7.03
CA ALA A 51 -3.84 -12.32 -5.72
C ALA A 51 -3.58 -13.82 -5.60
N ALA A 52 -4.46 -14.67 -6.15
CA ALA A 52 -4.27 -16.12 -6.16
C ALA A 52 -3.02 -16.51 -6.93
N GLY A 53 -2.80 -15.93 -8.11
CA GLY A 53 -1.60 -16.22 -8.91
C GLY A 53 -0.30 -15.85 -8.19
N ARG A 54 -0.31 -14.80 -7.36
CA ARG A 54 0.90 -14.34 -6.65
C ARG A 54 1.13 -15.01 -5.29
N LEU A 55 0.08 -15.14 -4.48
CA LEU A 55 0.17 -15.62 -3.09
C LEU A 55 -0.01 -17.12 -2.96
N ARG A 56 -0.53 -17.81 -3.98
CA ARG A 56 -0.64 -19.27 -3.98
C ARG A 56 0.30 -19.88 -5.00
N ASP A 57 0.00 -19.66 -6.28
CA ASP A 57 0.72 -20.36 -7.37
C ASP A 57 2.17 -19.91 -7.50
N GLY A 58 2.44 -18.63 -7.20
CA GLY A 58 3.76 -18.01 -7.29
C GLY A 58 4.43 -17.69 -5.95
N SER A 59 3.89 -18.16 -4.82
CA SER A 59 4.52 -17.93 -3.51
C SER A 59 5.63 -18.94 -3.25
N ASP A 60 6.73 -18.50 -2.64
CA ASP A 60 7.84 -19.37 -2.26
C ASP A 60 7.83 -19.64 -0.74
N HIS A 61 7.99 -20.90 -0.39
CA HIS A 61 8.02 -21.38 0.99
C HIS A 61 9.18 -22.37 1.15
N ALA A 62 10.37 -21.88 1.51
CA ALA A 62 11.56 -22.70 1.70
C ALA A 62 11.76 -23.21 3.15
N GLY A 63 10.78 -22.99 4.04
CA GLY A 63 10.92 -23.29 5.46
C GLY A 63 9.62 -23.16 6.26
N PRO A 64 9.70 -23.13 7.61
CA PRO A 64 8.52 -23.02 8.47
C PRO A 64 7.83 -21.64 8.41
N GLU A 65 8.55 -20.64 7.89
CA GLU A 65 8.07 -19.27 7.70
C GLU A 65 7.82 -18.99 6.22
N ALA A 66 6.80 -18.17 5.96
CA ALA A 66 6.55 -17.62 4.64
C ALA A 66 7.69 -16.70 4.22
N HIS A 67 7.96 -16.64 2.92
CA HIS A 67 8.98 -15.74 2.41
C HIS A 67 8.64 -14.28 2.78
N PRO A 68 9.58 -13.49 3.36
CA PRO A 68 9.27 -12.15 3.87
C PRO A 68 8.66 -11.21 2.83
N TYR A 69 9.07 -11.34 1.57
CA TYR A 69 8.49 -10.56 0.48
C TYR A 69 7.01 -10.90 0.23
N ASP A 70 6.64 -12.18 0.28
CA ASP A 70 5.25 -12.61 0.06
C ASP A 70 4.37 -12.19 1.24
N ALA A 71 4.88 -12.36 2.46
CA ALA A 71 4.23 -11.86 3.67
C ALA A 71 4.01 -10.34 3.63
N SER A 72 4.95 -9.59 3.07
CA SER A 72 4.85 -8.14 2.88
C SER A 72 3.78 -7.77 1.86
N VAL A 73 3.75 -8.45 0.71
CA VAL A 73 2.72 -8.25 -0.33
C VAL A 73 1.33 -8.54 0.22
N LEU A 74 1.17 -9.67 0.92
CA LEU A 74 -0.08 -10.04 1.59
C LEU A 74 -0.52 -8.94 2.57
N HIS A 75 0.40 -8.44 3.40
CA HIS A 75 0.10 -7.39 4.36
C HIS A 75 -0.34 -6.09 3.68
N VAL A 76 0.36 -5.65 2.63
CA VAL A 76 0.00 -4.44 1.87
C VAL A 76 -1.40 -4.57 1.26
N TRP A 77 -1.76 -5.74 0.73
CA TRP A 77 -3.08 -5.94 0.14
C TRP A 77 -4.20 -6.01 1.17
N GLU A 78 -3.95 -6.56 2.35
CA GLU A 78 -4.90 -6.50 3.45
C GLU A 78 -5.12 -5.06 3.93
N LEU A 79 -4.06 -4.26 4.06
CA LEU A 79 -4.17 -2.84 4.35
C LEU A 79 -4.95 -2.10 3.27
N TYR A 80 -4.58 -2.29 2.00
CA TYR A 80 -5.29 -1.66 0.89
C TYR A 80 -6.77 -2.01 0.89
N ARG A 81 -7.12 -3.27 1.15
CA ARG A 81 -8.51 -3.70 1.24
C ARG A 81 -9.28 -2.93 2.33
N MET A 82 -8.67 -2.69 3.49
CA MET A 82 -9.33 -1.97 4.59
C MET A 82 -9.53 -0.50 4.26
N GLU A 83 -8.57 0.12 3.57
CA GLU A 83 -8.55 1.57 3.36
C GLU A 83 -9.21 2.02 2.05
N ARG A 84 -9.29 1.16 1.02
CA ARG A 84 -9.72 1.52 -0.36
C ARG A 84 -11.18 1.92 -0.50
N ASP A 85 -12.05 1.54 0.44
CA ASP A 85 -13.49 1.80 0.37
C ASP A 85 -13.86 3.17 0.98
N GLY A 86 -12.92 4.12 0.95
CA GLY A 86 -13.08 5.48 1.46
C GLY A 86 -14.00 6.36 0.59
N LEU A 87 -14.31 7.55 1.09
CA LEU A 87 -15.13 8.53 0.39
C LEU A 87 -14.26 9.45 -0.48
N PRO A 88 -14.70 9.83 -1.70
CA PRO A 88 -13.97 10.78 -2.53
C PRO A 88 -13.63 12.07 -1.79
N ALA A 89 -12.37 12.51 -1.87
CA ALA A 89 -11.87 13.71 -1.25
C ALA A 89 -11.71 14.80 -2.32
N ARG A 90 -12.34 15.96 -2.12
CA ARG A 90 -12.11 17.11 -3.01
C ARG A 90 -10.86 17.86 -2.56
N ILE A 91 -9.69 17.36 -2.94
CA ILE A 91 -8.40 18.03 -2.69
C ILE A 91 -7.95 18.73 -3.98
N PRO A 92 -7.80 20.07 -4.00
CA PRO A 92 -7.27 20.77 -5.16
C PRO A 92 -5.89 20.21 -5.56
N GLY A 93 -5.73 19.83 -6.84
CA GLY A 93 -4.51 19.20 -7.34
C GLY A 93 -4.45 17.68 -7.19
N LEU A 94 -5.40 17.05 -6.47
CA LEU A 94 -5.50 15.59 -6.32
C LEU A 94 -6.93 15.11 -6.58
N PRO A 95 -7.36 15.05 -7.86
CA PRO A 95 -8.74 14.73 -8.22
C PRO A 95 -9.16 13.31 -7.85
N ASP A 96 -8.21 12.38 -7.78
CA ASP A 96 -8.44 10.96 -7.47
C ASP A 96 -8.20 10.60 -6.00
N ALA A 97 -8.03 11.60 -5.13
CA ALA A 97 -7.85 11.36 -3.71
C ALA A 97 -9.15 10.90 -3.03
N PHE A 98 -9.01 10.07 -2.00
CA PHE A 98 -10.13 9.62 -1.17
C PHE A 98 -9.73 9.55 0.30
N VAL A 99 -10.69 9.70 1.21
CA VAL A 99 -10.46 9.62 2.66
C VAL A 99 -11.04 8.32 3.19
N SER A 100 -10.22 7.52 3.84
CA SER A 100 -10.65 6.28 4.49
C SER A 100 -11.45 6.57 5.77
N ALA A 101 -12.07 5.55 6.35
CA ALA A 101 -12.92 5.71 7.54
C ALA A 101 -12.19 6.29 8.77
N ASP A 102 -10.88 6.14 8.83
CA ASP A 102 -10.02 6.70 9.88
C ASP A 102 -9.64 8.17 9.65
N GLY A 103 -10.13 8.77 8.56
CA GLY A 103 -9.93 10.17 8.25
C GLY A 103 -8.61 10.50 7.57
N ILE A 104 -7.82 9.52 7.12
CA ILE A 104 -6.56 9.80 6.41
C ILE A 104 -6.81 9.84 4.89
N ALA A 105 -6.19 10.82 4.23
CA ALA A 105 -6.24 10.96 2.79
C ALA A 105 -5.37 9.91 2.09
N ASN A 106 -5.85 9.39 0.98
CA ASN A 106 -5.21 8.39 0.14
C ASN A 106 -5.10 8.91 -1.29
N LEU A 107 -4.05 8.45 -1.96
CA LEU A 107 -3.79 8.64 -3.38
C LEU A 107 -3.33 7.32 -3.97
N ILE A 108 -3.86 6.95 -5.14
CA ILE A 108 -3.30 5.88 -5.96
C ILE A 108 -2.43 6.55 -7.03
N VAL A 109 -1.20 6.08 -7.18
CA VAL A 109 -0.29 6.56 -8.21
C VAL A 109 0.21 5.39 -9.05
N ASP A 110 0.30 5.64 -10.35
CA ASP A 110 0.86 4.70 -11.29
C ASP A 110 2.36 4.98 -11.44
N ALA A 111 3.17 3.93 -11.30
CA ALA A 111 4.64 3.97 -11.36
C ALA A 111 5.34 4.87 -10.31
N VAL A 112 6.68 4.81 -10.32
CA VAL A 112 7.54 5.63 -9.47
C VAL A 112 7.74 6.99 -10.13
N SER A 113 7.14 8.03 -9.55
CA SER A 113 7.25 9.42 -10.00
C SER A 113 7.47 10.35 -8.81
N ASP A 114 7.83 11.60 -9.11
CA ASP A 114 7.93 12.67 -8.12
C ASP A 114 6.55 12.92 -7.48
N LEU A 115 6.49 12.88 -6.14
CA LEU A 115 5.28 13.06 -5.34
C LEU A 115 5.19 14.46 -4.70
N SER A 116 6.10 15.39 -5.03
CA SER A 116 6.17 16.73 -4.43
C SER A 116 4.90 17.53 -4.63
N ASP A 117 4.30 17.48 -5.82
CA ASP A 117 3.06 18.18 -6.10
C ASP A 117 1.90 17.62 -5.27
N ALA A 118 1.86 16.29 -5.10
CA ALA A 118 0.87 15.62 -4.27
C ALA A 118 1.05 15.94 -2.79
N ALA A 119 2.29 15.94 -2.28
CA ALA A 119 2.61 16.37 -0.94
C ALA A 119 2.22 17.85 -0.72
N SER A 120 2.64 18.74 -1.63
CA SER A 120 2.30 20.16 -1.55
C SER A 120 0.78 20.40 -1.52
N ALA A 121 0.03 19.71 -2.38
CA ALA A 121 -1.43 19.79 -2.43
C ALA A 121 -2.09 19.28 -1.13
N ALA A 122 -1.64 18.13 -0.61
CA ALA A 122 -2.14 17.57 0.64
C ALA A 122 -1.85 18.50 1.84
N ARG A 123 -0.64 19.08 1.89
CA ARG A 123 -0.23 20.06 2.90
C ARG A 123 -1.08 21.33 2.84
N ALA A 124 -1.31 21.88 1.66
CA ALA A 124 -2.13 23.06 1.46
C ALA A 124 -3.60 22.82 1.88
N ALA A 125 -4.09 21.59 1.71
CA ALA A 125 -5.40 21.15 2.17
C ALA A 125 -5.45 20.80 3.68
N GLY A 126 -4.33 20.91 4.41
CA GLY A 126 -4.27 20.70 5.86
C GLY A 126 -4.13 19.24 6.30
N TRP A 127 -3.80 18.32 5.39
CA TRP A 127 -3.60 16.91 5.74
C TRP A 127 -2.21 16.68 6.34
N PRO A 128 -2.10 16.13 7.57
CA PRO A 128 -0.80 15.91 8.22
C PRO A 128 -0.07 14.67 7.69
N LEU A 129 -0.78 13.80 6.98
CA LEU A 129 -0.32 12.53 6.41
C LEU A 129 -1.07 12.26 5.11
N LEU A 130 -0.39 11.64 4.16
CA LEU A 130 -0.95 11.15 2.91
C LEU A 130 -0.55 9.68 2.71
N ARG A 131 -1.54 8.81 2.51
CA ARG A 131 -1.31 7.43 2.08
C ARG A 131 -1.13 7.39 0.58
N VAL A 132 -0.03 6.82 0.11
CA VAL A 132 0.22 6.63 -1.33
C VAL A 132 0.28 5.15 -1.62
N TRP A 133 -0.60 4.69 -2.50
CA TRP A 133 -0.68 3.32 -2.99
C TRP A 133 -0.10 3.27 -4.40
N MET A 134 1.08 2.68 -4.54
CA MET A 134 1.73 2.55 -5.84
C MET A 134 1.22 1.29 -6.54
N ARG A 135 0.72 1.45 -7.75
CA ARG A 135 0.09 0.39 -8.53
C ARG A 135 0.65 0.39 -9.95
N GLY A 136 0.68 -0.78 -10.60
CA GLY A 136 0.86 -0.82 -12.05
C GLY A 136 -0.40 -0.28 -12.74
N GLU A 137 -0.24 0.30 -13.93
CA GLU A 137 -1.34 0.90 -14.69
C GLU A 137 -2.52 -0.07 -14.89
N THR A 138 -2.21 -1.35 -15.13
CA THR A 138 -3.20 -2.41 -15.33
C THR A 138 -3.38 -3.33 -14.13
N ASP A 139 -2.59 -3.13 -13.07
CA ASP A 139 -2.61 -4.02 -11.90
C ASP A 139 -3.81 -3.67 -10.99
N PRO A 140 -4.58 -4.66 -10.52
CA PRO A 140 -5.73 -4.40 -9.66
C PRO A 140 -5.36 -4.10 -8.19
N LEU A 141 -4.11 -4.36 -7.80
CA LEU A 141 -3.63 -4.31 -6.42
C LEU A 141 -2.29 -3.57 -6.34
N PRO A 142 -2.05 -2.76 -5.30
CA PRO A 142 -0.80 -2.01 -5.15
C PRO A 142 0.36 -2.93 -4.79
N TYR A 143 1.57 -2.60 -5.26
CA TYR A 143 2.80 -3.34 -4.93
C TYR A 143 3.62 -2.66 -3.82
N ARG A 144 3.36 -1.38 -3.54
CA ARG A 144 4.05 -0.60 -2.50
C ARG A 144 3.09 0.39 -1.86
N PHE A 145 3.24 0.55 -0.56
CA PHE A 145 2.50 1.50 0.26
C PHE A 145 3.48 2.46 0.93
N LEU A 146 3.16 3.75 0.89
CA LEU A 146 3.91 4.80 1.55
C LEU A 146 2.99 5.60 2.47
N LEU A 147 3.49 5.91 3.66
CA LEU A 147 2.93 6.95 4.51
C LEU A 147 3.78 8.21 4.36
N VAL A 148 3.31 9.16 3.57
CA VAL A 148 4.00 10.41 3.27
C VAL A 148 3.65 11.47 4.30
N ARG A 149 4.65 12.26 4.71
CA ARG A 149 4.49 13.51 5.45
C ARG A 149 4.53 14.68 4.45
N PRO A 150 3.39 15.35 4.20
CA PRO A 150 3.27 16.41 3.21
C PRO A 150 4.01 17.71 3.54
#